data_AF-A0A9Q7ZZN6-F1
#
_entry.id   AF-A0A9Q7ZZN6-F1
#
_cell.length_a   1.000
_cell.length_b   1.000
_cell.length_c   1.000
_cell.angle_alpha   90.00
_cell.angle_beta   90.00
_cell.angle_gamma   90.00
#
_symmetry.space_group_name_H-M   'P 1'
#
loop_
_entity.id
_entity.type
_entity.pdbx_description
1 polymer ?
#
loop_
_entity_poly.entity_id
_entity_poly.type
_entity_poly.pdbx_seq_one_letter_code
_entity_poly.pdbx_strand_id
1 'polypeptide(L)' 'MITVKDFQKAERKPNACKDEHGRLRVGAAVGAGAGNEERVDALVAAGVDVLLIDSSHGHSEGVLQRIRETPR' A
#
# COMPACT_ATOMS: atom_id res chain seq x y z
N MET A 1 -10.24 14.26 -14.14
CA MET A 1 -9.67 14.74 -15.41
C MET A 1 -8.90 13.58 -16.02
N ILE A 2 -9.11 13.28 -17.31
CA ILE A 2 -8.36 12.25 -18.05
C ILE A 2 -7.57 12.96 -19.14
N THR A 3 -6.30 12.60 -19.32
CA THR A 3 -5.42 13.23 -20.31
C THR A 3 -5.16 12.33 -21.52
N VAL A 4 -4.74 12.90 -22.65
CA VAL A 4 -4.31 12.14 -23.84
C VAL A 4 -3.21 11.13 -23.50
N LYS A 5 -2.31 11.49 -22.57
CA LYS A 5 -1.25 10.59 -22.10
C LYS A 5 -1.80 9.38 -21.35
N ASP A 6 -2.94 9.52 -20.67
CA ASP A 6 -3.56 8.39 -19.94
C ASP A 6 -4.13 7.35 -20.91
N PHE A 7 -4.75 7.79 -22.01
CA PHE A 7 -5.19 6.91 -23.09
C PHE A 7 -4.01 6.16 -23.74
N GLN A 8 -2.96 6.89 -24.14
CA GLN A 8 -1.77 6.29 -24.73
C GLN A 8 -1.09 5.28 -23.78
N LYS A 9 -1.06 5.56 -22.47
CA LYS A 9 -0.53 4.63 -21.47
C LYS A 9 -1.42 3.39 -21.33
N ALA A 10 -2.74 3.53 -21.43
CA ALA A 10 -3.65 2.40 -21.36
C ALA A 10 -3.49 1.45 -22.56
N GLU A 11 -3.39 1.97 -23.79
CA GLU A 11 -3.14 1.16 -24.99
C GLU A 11 -1.78 0.46 -24.95
N ARG A 12 -0.72 1.18 -24.53
CA ARG A 12 0.64 0.62 -24.45
C ARG A 12 0.83 -0.36 -23.30
N LYS A 13 0.02 -0.29 -22.25
CA LYS A 13 0.11 -1.13 -21.04
C LYS A 13 -1.26 -1.73 -20.69
N PRO A 14 -1.79 -2.65 -21.53
CA PRO A 14 -3.13 -3.22 -21.33
C PRO A 14 -3.25 -4.01 -20.02
N ASN A 15 -2.15 -4.59 -19.55
CA ASN A 15 -2.09 -5.39 -18.31
C ASN A 15 -1.55 -4.60 -17.11
N ALA A 16 -1.63 -3.26 -17.13
CA ALA A 16 -1.21 -2.45 -15.99
C ALA A 16 -2.06 -2.78 -14.74
N CYS A 17 -1.40 -2.98 -13.59
CA CYS A 17 -2.07 -3.23 -12.32
C CYS A 17 -2.80 -1.96 -11.86
N LYS A 18 -4.11 -1.94 -12.04
CA LYS A 18 -4.97 -0.78 -11.77
C LYS A 18 -6.08 -1.13 -10.77
N ASP A 19 -6.56 -0.11 -10.06
CA ASP A 19 -7.76 -0.20 -9.23
C ASP A 19 -9.04 -0.08 -10.10
N GLU A 20 -10.20 -0.13 -9.44
CA GLU A 20 -11.52 -0.02 -10.09
C GLU A 20 -11.76 1.36 -10.74
N HIS A 21 -10.96 2.36 -10.37
CA HIS A 21 -11.00 3.72 -10.92
C HIS A 21 -9.96 3.95 -12.03
N GLY A 22 -9.19 2.92 -12.39
CA GLY A 22 -8.17 2.98 -13.44
C GLY A 22 -6.84 3.62 -13.01
N ARG A 23 -6.65 3.91 -11.71
CA ARG A 23 -5.39 4.39 -11.12
C ARG A 23 -4.43 3.22 -10.92
N LEU A 24 -3.13 3.45 -10.97
CA LEU A 24 -2.16 2.40 -10.65
C LEU A 24 -2.27 2.01 -9.18
N ARG A 25 -2.25 0.70 -8.89
CA ARG A 25 -2.21 0.24 -7.50
C ARG A 25 -0.83 0.51 -6.88
N VAL A 26 -0.81 0.83 -5.60
CA VAL A 26 0.38 1.12 -4.81
C VAL A 26 0.32 0.40 -3.47
N GLY A 27 1.46 -0.18 -3.08
CA GLY A 27 1.65 -0.76 -1.75
C GLY A 27 2.75 -0.03 -1.00
N ALA A 28 2.68 -0.07 0.33
CA ALA A 28 3.72 0.45 1.21
C ALA A 28 4.03 -0.55 2.33
N ALA A 29 5.19 -0.40 2.96
CA ALA A 29 5.62 -1.25 4.07
C ALA A 29 6.12 -0.40 5.23
N VAL A 30 5.87 -0.88 6.46
CA VAL A 30 6.42 -0.32 7.70
C VAL A 30 7.03 -1.45 8.51
N GLY A 31 8.06 -1.15 9.31
CA GLY A 31 8.68 -2.16 10.16
C GLY A 31 7.75 -2.61 11.29
N ALA A 32 8.01 -3.79 11.84
CA ALA A 32 7.26 -4.33 12.99
C ALA A 32 7.53 -3.64 14.34
N GLY A 33 8.54 -2.76 14.41
CA GLY A 33 8.89 -2.03 15.63
C GLY A 33 7.88 -0.93 15.97
N ALA A 34 7.88 -0.51 17.24
CA ALA A 34 7.08 0.61 17.73
C ALA A 34 7.48 1.94 17.07
N GLY A 35 6.57 2.92 17.06
CA GLY A 35 6.84 4.27 16.53
C GLY A 35 6.55 4.44 15.04
N ASN A 36 5.76 3.54 14.44
CA ASN A 36 5.35 3.62 13.05
C ASN A 36 3.90 4.11 12.88
N GLU A 37 3.20 4.47 13.95
CA GLU A 37 1.77 4.84 13.94
C GLU A 37 1.50 6.03 13.02
N GLU A 38 2.20 7.14 13.22
CA GLU A 38 2.03 8.34 12.37
C GLU A 38 2.35 8.05 10.89
N ARG A 39 3.30 7.15 10.63
CA ARG A 39 3.66 6.74 9.26
C ARG A 39 2.55 5.90 8.63
N VAL A 40 1.97 4.97 9.40
CA VAL A 40 0.83 4.17 8.97
C VAL A 40 -0.34 5.07 8.63
N ASP A 41 -0.70 6.00 9.52
CA ASP A 41 -1.83 6.91 9.32
C ASP A 41 -1.62 7.78 8.07
N ALA A 42 -0.41 8.31 7.88
CA ALA A 42 -0.07 9.09 6.70
C ALA A 42 -0.18 8.28 5.39
N LEU A 43 0.25 7.01 5.39
CA LEU A 43 0.16 6.12 4.23
C LEU A 43 -1.29 5.75 3.90
N VAL A 44 -2.10 5.43 4.92
CA VAL A 44 -3.53 5.14 4.77
C VAL A 44 -4.25 6.38 4.24
N ALA A 45 -3.99 7.56 4.80
CA ALA A 45 -4.56 8.82 4.32
C ALA A 45 -4.15 9.16 2.88
N ALA A 46 -2.94 8.78 2.47
CA ALA A 46 -2.48 8.91 1.08
C ALA A 46 -3.17 7.92 0.11
N GLY A 47 -3.87 6.91 0.63
CA GLY A 47 -4.66 5.97 -0.16
C GLY A 47 -3.86 4.81 -0.73
N VAL A 48 -2.93 4.23 0.04
CA VAL A 48 -2.28 2.97 -0.36
C VAL A 48 -3.30 1.83 -0.46
N ASP A 49 -3.18 0.99 -1.48
CA ASP A 49 -4.07 -0.16 -1.67
C ASP A 49 -3.71 -1.33 -0.74
N VAL A 50 -2.43 -1.43 -0.36
CA VAL A 50 -1.90 -2.50 0.49
C VAL A 50 -0.84 -1.94 1.44
N LEU A 51 -0.96 -2.27 2.72
CA LEU A 51 0.05 -1.97 3.74
C LEU A 51 0.64 -3.26 4.28
N LEU A 52 1.98 -3.37 4.28
CA LEU A 52 2.72 -4.53 4.76
C LEU A 52 3.45 -4.22 6.07
N ILE A 53 3.47 -5.19 6.98
CA ILE A 53 4.38 -5.20 8.12
C ILE A 53 5.65 -5.97 7.72
N ASP A 54 6.76 -5.26 7.59
CA ASP A 54 8.05 -5.81 7.18
C ASP A 54 8.84 -6.33 8.39
N SER A 55 9.31 -7.58 8.28
CA SER A 55 10.07 -8.27 9.31
C SER A 55 10.83 -9.47 8.74
N SER A 56 12.04 -9.71 9.26
CA SER A 56 12.81 -10.92 8.95
C SER A 56 12.19 -12.19 9.55
N HIS A 57 11.35 -12.07 10.59
CA HIS A 57 10.69 -13.18 11.27
C HIS A 57 9.20 -12.89 11.47
N GLY A 58 8.41 -13.05 10.40
CA GLY A 58 6.98 -12.69 10.37
C GLY A 58 6.06 -13.46 11.32
N HIS A 59 6.51 -14.61 11.85
CA HIS A 59 5.74 -15.42 12.80
C HIS A 59 5.93 -15.00 14.27
N SER A 60 6.78 -14.00 14.53
CA SER A 60 7.05 -13.54 15.89
C SER A 60 5.80 -12.87 16.49
N GLU A 61 5.61 -13.02 17.81
CA GLU A 61 4.46 -12.43 18.50
C GLU A 61 4.38 -10.91 18.31
N GLY A 62 5.53 -10.22 18.28
CA GLY A 62 5.57 -8.77 18.04
C GLY A 62 5.00 -8.37 16.67
N VAL A 63 5.27 -9.16 15.62
CA VAL A 63 4.68 -8.93 14.29
C VAL A 63 3.17 -9.19 14.32
N LEU A 64 2.74 -10.29 14.94
CA LEU A 64 1.32 -10.63 15.05
C LEU A 64 0.54 -9.58 15.84
N GLN A 65 1.10 -9.09 16.94
CA GLN A 65 0.55 -7.99 17.70
C GLN A 65 0.46 -6.72 16.85
N ARG A 66 1.52 -6.37 16.12
CA ARG A 66 1.51 -5.19 15.24
C ARG A 66 0.42 -5.26 14.18
N ILE A 67 0.20 -6.44 13.59
CA ILE A 67 -0.89 -6.66 12.63
C ILE A 67 -2.26 -6.41 13.28
N ARG A 68 -2.45 -6.80 14.55
CA ARG A 68 -3.72 -6.57 15.28
C ARG A 68 -3.95 -5.09 15.61
N GLU A 69 -2.87 -4.35 15.90
CA GLU A 69 -2.92 -2.92 16.25
C GLU A 69 -3.06 -2.00 15.03
N THR A 70 -2.62 -2.45 13.85
CA THR A 70 -2.64 -1.65 12.62
C THR A 70 -4.07 -1.53 12.08
N PRO A 71 -4.57 -0.30 11.83
CA PRO A 71 -5.91 -0.09 11.30
C PRO A 71 -6.09 -0.75 9.92
N ARG A 72 -7.30 -1.24 9.67
CA ARG A 72 -7.71 -1.88 8.41
C ARG A 72 -8.32 -0.89 7.45
#